data_AF-A0A6S7ED05-F1
#
_entry.id   AF-A0A6S7ED05-F1
#
_cell.length_a   1.000
_cell.length_b   1.000
_cell.length_c   1.000
_cell.angle_alpha   90.00
_cell.angle_beta   90.00
_cell.angle_gamma   90.00
#
_symmetry.space_group_name_H-M   'P 1'
#
loop_
_entity.id
_entity.type
_entity.pdbx_description
1 polymer ?
#
loop_
_entity_poly.entity_id
_entity_poly.type
_entity_poly.pdbx_seq_one_letter_code
_entity_poly.pdbx_strand_id
1 'polypeptide(L)'
;MNVTNKYKIILKDSLGLILFLALGLVSPTRAAPPYVMSPLEANILASLEIDERAVFAAGGDTYIGDYLGVVRATATEVAKTYASNEVAGDQAYYKKSVLLRGVISSVRSGLGNTPYVVLHAGAYRQVQAKLVEGSAERAAQLRIGEKLALMCQGGGSIAGIPMFKACQFADTVGSEAWQRLASDIRRIYAGEVVRSETAITLAVILPTVASLLPKSTCRTPGQHCQENVSLVLRDHERLLTEMQRVAIRLKGTGISLKPD
;
A
#
# COMPACT_ATOMS: atom_id res chain seq x y z
N MET A 1 2.12 7.18 15.34
CA MET A 1 2.63 5.92 14.75
C MET A 1 1.46 5.26 14.03
N ASN A 2 1.60 4.98 12.73
CA ASN A 2 0.53 4.39 11.89
C ASN A 2 0.27 2.92 12.29
N VAL A 3 -1.00 2.51 12.21
CA VAL A 3 -1.50 1.20 12.66
C VAL A 3 -0.98 0.08 11.76
N THR A 4 -0.90 0.34 10.47
CA THR A 4 -0.49 -0.61 9.42
C THR A 4 1.01 -0.93 9.45
N ASN A 5 1.85 0.08 9.65
CA ASN A 5 3.30 -0.02 9.50
C ASN A 5 3.97 -0.86 10.61
N LYS A 6 3.28 -1.10 11.74
CA LYS A 6 3.85 -1.81 12.90
C LYS A 6 3.61 -3.33 12.90
N TYR A 7 2.66 -3.85 12.11
CA TYR A 7 2.22 -5.28 12.23
C TYR A 7 2.21 -6.07 10.92
N LYS A 8 2.55 -5.42 9.80
CA LYS A 8 2.44 -5.98 8.45
C LYS A 8 3.32 -7.21 8.19
N ILE A 9 4.55 -7.22 8.71
CA ILE A 9 5.56 -8.27 8.45
C ILE A 9 5.10 -9.62 9.02
N ILE A 10 4.59 -9.63 10.25
CA ILE A 10 4.20 -10.87 10.95
C ILE A 10 2.92 -11.47 10.33
N LEU A 11 2.02 -10.62 9.85
CA LEU A 11 0.75 -11.04 9.25
C LEU A 11 0.93 -11.69 7.88
N LYS A 12 1.82 -11.17 7.03
CA LYS A 12 2.00 -11.66 5.66
C LYS A 12 2.57 -13.07 5.60
N ASP A 13 3.65 -13.33 6.35
CA ASP A 13 4.32 -14.64 6.36
C ASP A 13 3.44 -15.74 6.99
N SER A 14 2.65 -15.37 8.01
CA SER A 14 1.76 -16.31 8.70
C SER A 14 0.49 -16.63 7.90
N LEU A 15 -0.03 -15.67 7.13
CA LEU A 15 -1.20 -15.88 6.27
C LEU A 15 -0.93 -16.93 5.19
N GLY A 16 0.23 -16.87 4.53
CA GLY A 16 0.62 -17.84 3.51
C GLY A 16 0.53 -19.27 4.04
N LEU A 17 1.06 -19.51 5.23
CA LEU A 17 1.02 -20.82 5.89
C LEU A 17 -0.40 -21.23 6.31
N ILE A 18 -1.19 -20.31 6.88
CA ILE A 18 -2.59 -20.55 7.30
C ILE A 18 -3.47 -20.91 6.10
N LEU A 19 -3.30 -20.17 5.00
CA LEU A 19 -4.04 -20.37 3.77
C LEU A 19 -3.73 -21.73 3.14
N PHE A 20 -2.46 -22.14 3.24
CA PHE A 20 -1.95 -23.45 2.83
C PHE A 20 -2.49 -24.59 3.70
N LEU A 21 -2.70 -24.38 5.01
CA LEU A 21 -3.21 -25.42 5.92
C LEU A 21 -4.73 -25.61 5.83
N ALA A 22 -5.49 -24.57 5.50
CA ALA A 22 -6.93 -24.64 5.31
C ALA A 22 -7.36 -25.34 3.98
N LEU A 23 -6.50 -26.19 3.39
CA LEU A 23 -6.67 -26.85 2.07
C LEU A 23 -7.36 -28.22 2.12
N GLY A 24 -8.03 -28.54 3.23
CA GLY A 24 -8.91 -29.72 3.27
C GLY A 24 -9.95 -29.65 2.14
N LEU A 25 -10.24 -30.79 1.51
CA LEU A 25 -11.24 -30.96 0.46
C LEU A 25 -12.62 -30.57 1.00
N VAL A 26 -12.99 -29.30 0.87
CA VAL A 26 -14.37 -28.85 1.09
C VAL A 26 -15.12 -29.11 -0.21
N SER A 27 -15.92 -30.16 -0.24
CA SER A 27 -16.85 -30.43 -1.34
C SER A 27 -17.77 -29.21 -1.53
N PRO A 28 -18.12 -28.84 -2.77
CA PRO A 28 -18.99 -27.70 -3.02
C PRO A 28 -20.42 -28.04 -2.57
N THR A 29 -20.75 -27.78 -1.31
CA THR A 29 -22.14 -27.75 -0.86
C THR A 29 -22.76 -26.43 -1.28
N ARG A 30 -23.98 -26.53 -1.85
CA ARG A 30 -24.99 -25.48 -2.09
C ARG A 30 -24.49 -24.06 -1.85
N ALA A 31 -24.37 -23.27 -2.92
CA ALA A 31 -23.91 -21.87 -2.91
C ALA A 31 -24.36 -21.15 -1.63
N ALA A 32 -23.46 -21.07 -0.68
CA ALA A 32 -23.67 -20.32 0.54
C ALA A 32 -23.94 -18.86 0.15
N PRO A 33 -24.78 -18.13 0.91
CA PRO A 33 -24.97 -16.72 0.63
C PRO A 33 -23.61 -16.00 0.64
N PRO A 34 -23.39 -15.02 -0.26
CA PRO A 34 -22.17 -14.23 -0.28
C PRO A 34 -21.85 -13.66 1.09
N TYR A 35 -20.57 -13.49 1.39
CA TYR A 35 -20.18 -12.89 2.66
C TYR A 35 -20.61 -11.42 2.67
N VAL A 36 -21.35 -11.02 3.70
CA VAL A 36 -21.82 -9.62 3.86
C VAL A 36 -20.99 -8.94 4.94
N MET A 37 -20.30 -7.87 4.56
CA MET A 37 -19.49 -7.08 5.48
C MET A 37 -20.35 -6.48 6.60
N SER A 38 -19.95 -6.68 7.85
CA SER A 38 -20.64 -6.09 8.99
C SER A 38 -20.39 -4.57 9.10
N PRO A 39 -21.25 -3.79 9.79
CA PRO A 39 -20.97 -2.36 10.04
C PRO A 39 -19.63 -2.12 10.75
N LEU A 40 -19.24 -3.03 11.64
CA LEU A 40 -17.94 -2.98 12.32
C LEU A 40 -16.78 -3.13 11.33
N GLU A 41 -16.85 -4.12 10.43
CA GLU A 41 -15.84 -4.32 9.37
C GLU A 41 -15.76 -3.12 8.43
N ALA A 42 -16.89 -2.54 8.05
CA ALA A 42 -16.93 -1.35 7.21
C ALA A 42 -16.24 -0.15 7.90
N ASN A 43 -16.47 0.03 9.20
CA ASN A 43 -15.82 1.07 9.99
C ASN A 43 -14.32 0.84 10.17
N ILE A 44 -13.89 -0.42 10.33
CA ILE A 44 -12.47 -0.78 10.35
C ILE A 44 -11.82 -0.45 9.01
N LEU A 45 -12.43 -0.86 7.89
CA LEU A 45 -11.91 -0.58 6.54
C LEU A 45 -11.81 0.93 6.29
N ALA A 46 -12.85 1.71 6.62
CA ALA A 46 -12.82 3.16 6.49
C ALA A 46 -11.78 3.83 7.41
N SER A 47 -11.55 3.26 8.59
CA SER A 47 -10.48 3.74 9.49
C SER A 47 -9.09 3.45 8.94
N LEU A 48 -8.89 2.29 8.32
CA LEU A 48 -7.65 1.95 7.63
C LEU A 48 -7.42 2.88 6.44
N GLU A 49 -8.45 3.22 5.67
CA GLU A 49 -8.33 4.16 4.53
C GLU A 49 -7.63 5.46 4.92
N ILE A 50 -8.09 6.07 6.02
CA ILE A 50 -7.60 7.36 6.50
C ILE A 50 -6.10 7.29 6.79
N ASP A 51 -5.66 6.25 7.51
CA ASP A 51 -4.26 6.05 7.89
C ASP A 51 -3.40 5.68 6.68
N GLU A 52 -3.89 4.77 5.84
CA GLU A 52 -3.19 4.24 4.68
C GLU A 52 -2.93 5.31 3.62
N ARG A 53 -3.92 6.13 3.31
CA ARG A 53 -3.75 7.23 2.33
C ARG A 53 -2.78 8.28 2.86
N ALA A 54 -2.91 8.67 4.14
CA ALA A 54 -2.03 9.65 4.76
C ALA A 54 -0.56 9.18 4.77
N VAL A 55 -0.32 7.91 5.12
CA VAL A 55 1.05 7.38 5.20
C VAL A 55 1.63 7.06 3.84
N PHE A 56 0.84 6.59 2.88
CA PHE A 56 1.31 6.43 1.50
C PHE A 56 1.66 7.78 0.88
N ALA A 57 0.85 8.83 1.09
CA ALA A 57 1.13 10.20 0.68
C ALA A 57 2.41 10.78 1.30
N ALA A 58 2.80 10.29 2.49
CA ALA A 58 4.07 10.65 3.14
C ALA A 58 5.25 9.76 2.70
N GLY A 59 5.05 8.81 1.78
CA GLY A 59 6.08 7.88 1.30
C GLY A 59 6.39 6.73 2.28
N GLY A 60 5.44 6.39 3.15
CA GLY A 60 5.54 5.31 4.13
C GLY A 60 5.17 3.93 3.59
N ASP A 61 5.26 2.92 4.45
CA ASP A 61 4.86 1.55 4.14
C ASP A 61 3.38 1.32 4.48
N THR A 62 2.61 0.84 3.50
CA THR A 62 1.14 0.71 3.53
C THR A 62 0.69 -0.48 2.67
N TYR A 63 -0.45 -1.07 2.94
CA TYR A 63 -1.11 -2.04 2.05
C TYR A 63 -1.35 -1.45 0.67
N ILE A 64 -1.57 -0.15 0.53
CA ILE A 64 -1.59 0.53 -0.78
C ILE A 64 -0.29 0.29 -1.55
N GLY A 65 0.86 0.48 -0.89
CA GLY A 65 2.17 0.23 -1.50
C GLY A 65 2.38 -1.23 -1.91
N ASP A 66 1.94 -2.18 -1.08
CA ASP A 66 2.04 -3.61 -1.40
C ASP A 66 1.09 -4.01 -2.54
N TYR A 67 -0.14 -3.48 -2.53
CA TYR A 67 -1.12 -3.67 -3.59
C TYR A 67 -0.59 -3.20 -4.95
N LEU A 68 0.16 -2.09 -4.95
CA LEU A 68 0.80 -1.53 -6.14
C LEU A 68 2.17 -2.15 -6.46
N GLY A 69 2.74 -2.98 -5.58
CA GLY A 69 4.06 -3.57 -5.75
C GLY A 69 5.20 -2.54 -5.85
N VAL A 70 5.12 -1.44 -5.10
CA VAL A 70 6.10 -0.35 -5.21
C VAL A 70 7.39 -0.65 -4.46
N VAL A 71 8.52 -0.22 -5.04
CA VAL A 71 9.79 -0.07 -4.33
C VAL A 71 9.75 1.26 -3.58
N ARG A 72 9.98 1.27 -2.27
CA ARG A 72 10.08 2.51 -1.49
C ARG A 72 11.52 2.99 -1.45
N ALA A 73 11.77 4.26 -1.74
CA ALA A 73 13.11 4.81 -1.68
C ALA A 73 13.11 6.32 -1.39
N THR A 74 14.13 6.79 -0.69
CA THR A 74 14.43 8.21 -0.56
C THR A 74 15.34 8.68 -1.69
N ALA A 75 15.27 9.96 -2.06
CA ALA A 75 16.19 10.56 -3.02
C ALA A 75 17.66 10.37 -2.62
N THR A 76 17.98 10.45 -1.33
CA THR A 76 19.33 10.20 -0.78
C THR A 76 19.78 8.75 -0.98
N GLU A 77 18.92 7.77 -0.70
CA GLU A 77 19.23 6.35 -0.94
C GLU A 77 19.45 6.09 -2.43
N VAL A 78 18.56 6.58 -3.29
CA VAL A 78 18.69 6.40 -4.74
C VAL A 78 20.01 6.99 -5.24
N ALA A 79 20.31 8.24 -4.90
CA ALA A 79 21.54 8.90 -5.33
C ALA A 79 22.79 8.18 -4.81
N LYS A 80 22.76 7.65 -3.58
CA LYS A 80 23.87 6.86 -3.03
C LYS A 80 24.06 5.55 -3.79
N THR A 81 22.97 4.85 -4.12
CA THR A 81 23.02 3.59 -4.86
C THR A 81 23.65 3.80 -6.24
N TYR A 82 23.15 4.74 -7.03
CA TYR A 82 23.71 5.03 -8.36
C TYR A 82 25.16 5.52 -8.30
N ALA A 83 25.49 6.40 -7.34
CA ALA A 83 26.86 6.89 -7.18
C ALA A 83 27.84 5.78 -6.76
N SER A 84 27.36 4.75 -6.06
CA SER A 84 28.19 3.61 -5.68
C SER A 84 28.40 2.63 -6.83
N ASN A 85 27.36 2.37 -7.62
CA ASN A 85 27.36 1.46 -8.75
C ASN A 85 26.07 1.68 -9.57
N GLU A 86 26.20 2.20 -10.79
CA GLU A 86 25.04 2.47 -11.65
C GLU A 86 24.26 1.20 -12.03
N VAL A 87 24.94 0.06 -12.25
CA VAL A 87 24.29 -1.23 -12.55
C VAL A 87 23.44 -1.70 -11.36
N ALA A 88 23.93 -1.51 -10.14
CA ALA A 88 23.15 -1.79 -8.94
C ALA A 88 21.95 -0.83 -8.80
N GLY A 89 22.13 0.43 -9.18
CA GLY A 89 21.04 1.41 -9.27
C GLY A 89 19.95 0.99 -10.24
N ASP A 90 20.33 0.54 -11.44
CA ASP A 90 19.40 0.05 -12.44
C ASP A 90 18.69 -1.22 -11.97
N GLN A 91 19.43 -2.17 -11.40
CA GLN A 91 18.83 -3.37 -10.82
C GLN A 91 17.83 -3.03 -9.71
N ALA A 92 18.11 -2.00 -8.91
CA ALA A 92 17.24 -1.57 -7.82
C ALA A 92 15.98 -0.84 -8.32
N TYR A 93 16.09 0.04 -9.32
CA TYR A 93 15.03 1.02 -9.64
C TYR A 93 14.59 1.08 -11.11
N TYR A 94 15.44 0.73 -12.08
CA TYR A 94 15.14 0.92 -13.50
C TYR A 94 13.87 0.15 -13.92
N LYS A 95 12.97 0.85 -14.64
CA LYS A 95 11.64 0.38 -15.06
C LYS A 95 10.68 -0.04 -13.94
N LYS A 96 11.08 0.00 -12.67
CA LYS A 96 10.21 -0.35 -11.53
C LYS A 96 9.33 0.83 -11.12
N SER A 97 8.19 0.51 -10.52
CA SER A 97 7.35 1.46 -9.79
C SER A 97 8.00 1.80 -8.47
N VAL A 98 8.30 3.07 -8.23
CA VAL A 98 9.03 3.55 -7.07
C VAL A 98 8.20 4.62 -6.36
N LEU A 99 7.89 4.39 -5.08
CA LEU A 99 7.41 5.43 -4.17
C LEU A 99 8.62 6.23 -3.69
N LEU A 100 8.96 7.26 -4.47
CA LEU A 100 10.11 8.13 -4.27
C LEU A 100 9.74 9.26 -3.32
N ARG A 101 10.45 9.39 -2.19
CA ARG A 101 10.30 10.51 -1.26
C ARG A 101 11.56 11.37 -1.15
N GLY A 102 11.40 12.66 -0.95
CA GLY A 102 12.53 13.57 -0.79
C GLY A 102 12.13 14.96 -0.35
N VAL A 103 13.11 15.85 -0.29
CA VAL A 103 12.92 17.28 -0.04
C VAL A 103 13.12 18.01 -1.36
N ILE A 104 12.20 18.91 -1.71
CA ILE A 104 12.25 19.67 -2.96
C ILE A 104 13.42 20.65 -2.91
N SER A 105 14.37 20.53 -3.84
CA SER A 105 15.43 21.52 -4.03
C SER A 105 15.10 22.52 -5.14
N SER A 106 14.37 22.08 -6.18
CA SER A 106 13.81 22.98 -7.18
C SER A 106 12.66 22.34 -7.94
N VAL A 107 11.84 23.21 -8.54
CA VAL A 107 10.81 22.85 -9.52
C VAL A 107 11.13 23.60 -10.80
N ARG A 108 11.08 22.91 -11.95
CA ARG A 108 11.52 23.44 -13.24
C ARG A 108 10.53 23.05 -14.33
N SER A 109 10.37 23.93 -15.31
CA SER A 109 9.66 23.57 -16.55
C SER A 109 10.60 22.74 -17.43
N GLY A 110 10.13 21.56 -17.84
CA GLY A 110 10.86 20.67 -18.74
C GLY A 110 10.39 20.79 -20.19
N LEU A 111 10.87 19.88 -21.03
CA LEU A 111 10.47 19.80 -22.43
C LEU A 111 8.94 19.65 -22.56
N GLY A 112 8.35 20.38 -23.50
CA GLY A 112 6.89 20.38 -23.71
C GLY A 112 6.10 20.95 -22.54
N ASN A 113 6.70 21.84 -21.74
CA ASN A 113 6.10 22.43 -20.54
C ASN A 113 5.68 21.39 -19.47
N THR A 114 6.23 20.18 -19.54
CA THR A 114 6.02 19.16 -18.51
C THR A 114 6.95 19.44 -17.34
N PRO A 115 6.44 19.74 -16.14
CA PRO A 115 7.28 20.06 -15.00
C PRO A 115 8.09 18.85 -14.52
N TYR A 116 9.26 19.12 -13.96
CA TYR A 116 10.02 18.14 -13.19
C TYR A 116 10.47 18.74 -11.86
N VAL A 117 10.57 17.88 -10.86
CA VAL A 117 11.04 18.21 -9.53
C VAL A 117 12.45 17.70 -9.37
N VAL A 118 13.32 18.50 -8.77
CA VAL A 118 14.63 18.09 -8.31
C VAL A 118 14.56 17.88 -6.81
N LEU A 119 14.95 16.69 -6.36
CA LEU A 119 14.98 16.32 -4.95
C LEU A 119 16.42 16.39 -4.43
N HIS A 120 16.58 16.97 -3.24
CA HIS A 120 17.84 17.04 -2.53
C HIS A 120 18.29 15.64 -2.09
N ALA A 121 19.54 15.27 -2.38
CA ALA A 121 20.13 13.99 -2.05
C ALA A 121 21.54 14.09 -1.42
N GLY A 122 21.87 15.25 -0.83
CA GLY A 122 23.18 15.60 -0.27
C GLY A 122 23.80 16.80 -0.95
N ALA A 123 24.96 17.27 -0.45
CA ALA A 123 25.57 18.55 -0.83
C ALA A 123 25.74 18.79 -2.35
N TYR A 124 26.00 17.73 -3.13
CA TYR A 124 26.20 17.81 -4.58
C TYR A 124 25.40 16.78 -5.38
N ARG A 125 24.45 16.07 -4.73
CA ARG A 125 23.68 15.00 -5.38
C ARG A 125 22.22 15.38 -5.49
N GLN A 126 21.64 15.01 -6.63
CA GLN A 126 20.26 15.33 -6.97
C GLN A 126 19.60 14.10 -7.60
N VAL A 127 18.28 14.02 -7.44
CA VAL A 127 17.43 13.07 -8.15
C VAL A 127 16.37 13.87 -8.88
N GLN A 128 16.16 13.59 -10.17
CA GLN A 128 15.15 14.29 -10.95
C GLN A 128 13.91 13.42 -11.15
N ALA A 129 12.74 14.00 -10.94
CA ALA A 129 11.45 13.35 -11.06
C ALA A 129 10.57 14.12 -12.06
N LYS A 130 10.46 13.61 -13.30
CA LYS A 130 9.59 14.18 -14.32
C LYS A 130 8.14 13.81 -14.03
N LEU A 131 7.30 14.83 -13.80
CA LEU A 131 5.88 14.64 -13.54
C LEU A 131 5.14 14.21 -14.82
N VAL A 132 3.95 13.63 -14.65
CA VAL A 132 3.05 13.34 -15.78
C VAL A 132 2.46 14.63 -16.36
N GLU A 133 2.02 14.57 -17.61
CA GLU A 133 1.26 15.66 -18.25
C GLU A 133 0.02 16.03 -17.41
N GLY A 134 -0.41 17.29 -17.50
CA GLY A 134 -1.50 17.82 -16.67
C GLY A 134 -1.10 18.20 -15.24
N SER A 135 0.13 17.89 -14.79
CA SER A 135 0.58 18.21 -13.41
C SER A 135 1.01 19.67 -13.21
N ALA A 136 0.93 20.54 -14.23
CA ALA A 136 1.50 21.89 -14.20
C ALA A 136 0.92 22.77 -13.09
N GLU A 137 -0.41 22.79 -12.92
CA GLU A 137 -1.08 23.57 -11.89
C GLU A 137 -0.62 23.14 -10.49
N ARG A 138 -0.58 21.83 -10.24
CA ARG A 138 -0.16 21.28 -8.95
C ARG A 138 1.34 21.46 -8.71
N ALA A 139 2.16 21.37 -9.74
CA ALA A 139 3.60 21.64 -9.65
C ALA A 139 3.89 23.11 -9.32
N ALA A 140 3.07 24.05 -9.79
CA ALA A 140 3.21 25.48 -9.48
C ALA A 140 2.95 25.81 -8.00
N GLN A 141 2.24 24.93 -7.28
CA GLN A 141 1.94 25.10 -5.85
C GLN A 141 3.05 24.56 -4.94
N LEU A 142 4.01 23.80 -5.48
CA LEU A 142 5.10 23.20 -4.73
C LEU A 142 6.06 24.26 -4.18
N ARG A 143 6.58 24.01 -2.98
CA ARG A 143 7.51 24.90 -2.28
C ARG A 143 8.87 24.23 -2.09
N ILE A 144 9.92 24.98 -2.41
CA ILE A 144 11.29 24.54 -2.12
C ILE A 144 11.44 24.32 -0.60
N GLY A 145 12.10 23.23 -0.22
CA GLY A 145 12.32 22.84 1.17
C GLY A 145 11.22 21.96 1.77
N GLU A 146 10.07 21.79 1.11
CA GLU A 146 9.04 20.89 1.60
C GLU A 146 9.33 19.42 1.25
N LYS A 147 8.71 18.51 2.02
CA LYS A 147 8.76 17.07 1.74
C LYS A 147 7.75 16.72 0.66
N LEU A 148 8.15 15.85 -0.26
CA LEU A 148 7.31 15.35 -1.34
C LEU A 148 7.46 13.84 -1.45
N ALA A 149 6.35 13.16 -1.74
CA ALA A 149 6.36 11.77 -2.19
C ALA A 149 5.63 11.65 -3.53
N LEU A 150 6.23 10.89 -4.45
CA LEU A 150 5.74 10.65 -5.80
C LEU A 150 5.75 9.14 -6.07
N MET A 151 4.74 8.64 -6.77
CA MET A 151 4.83 7.35 -7.46
C MET A 151 5.46 7.60 -8.83
N CYS A 152 6.63 7.06 -9.06
CA CYS A 152 7.39 7.22 -10.29
C CYS A 152 7.74 5.89 -10.95
N GLN A 153 8.07 5.92 -12.24
CA GLN A 153 8.82 4.84 -12.88
C GLN A 153 10.31 5.19 -12.90
N GLY A 154 11.18 4.25 -12.52
CA GLY A 154 12.63 4.44 -12.63
C GLY A 154 13.08 4.59 -14.09
N GLY A 155 13.84 5.64 -14.36
CA GLY A 155 14.33 6.03 -15.70
C GLY A 155 15.81 5.75 -15.95
N GLY A 156 16.56 5.27 -14.94
CA GLY A 156 18.00 5.03 -15.02
C GLY A 156 18.81 6.24 -14.59
N SER A 157 20.01 6.39 -15.13
CA SER A 157 20.92 7.52 -14.88
C SER A 157 21.24 8.25 -16.19
N ILE A 158 21.35 9.59 -16.14
CA ILE A 158 21.90 10.41 -17.23
C ILE A 158 23.04 11.24 -16.65
N ALA A 159 24.25 11.06 -17.17
CA ALA A 159 25.46 11.73 -16.67
C ALA A 159 25.64 11.60 -15.14
N GLY A 160 25.36 10.41 -14.59
CA GLY A 160 25.46 10.13 -13.15
C GLY A 160 24.29 10.66 -12.30
N ILE A 161 23.28 11.30 -12.92
CA ILE A 161 22.10 11.82 -12.22
C ILE A 161 20.95 10.83 -12.39
N PRO A 162 20.41 10.25 -11.29
CA PRO A 162 19.25 9.39 -11.35
C PRO A 162 18.01 10.14 -11.86
N MET A 163 17.35 9.51 -12.83
CA MET A 163 16.17 10.04 -13.51
C MET A 163 14.96 9.18 -13.20
N PHE A 164 13.85 9.82 -12.88
CA PHE A 164 12.52 9.21 -12.75
C PHE A 164 11.57 9.87 -13.74
N LYS A 165 10.61 9.08 -14.23
CA LYS A 165 9.62 9.48 -15.22
C LYS A 165 8.23 9.06 -14.82
N ALA A 166 7.23 9.62 -15.50
CA ALA A 166 5.81 9.35 -15.24
C ALA A 166 5.44 9.50 -13.76
N CYS A 167 6.02 10.51 -13.09
CA CYS A 167 5.81 10.72 -11.67
C CYS A 167 4.45 11.35 -11.40
N GLN A 168 3.69 10.73 -10.49
CA GLN A 168 2.40 11.21 -10.02
C GLN A 168 2.49 11.46 -8.51
N PHE A 169 1.67 12.38 -8.02
CA PHE A 169 1.61 12.65 -6.59
C PHE A 169 1.10 11.44 -5.81
N ALA A 170 1.81 11.08 -4.74
CA ALA A 170 1.50 9.85 -4.00
C ALA A 170 0.10 9.87 -3.38
N ASP A 171 -0.44 11.02 -2.99
CA ASP A 171 -1.80 11.12 -2.44
C ASP A 171 -2.90 10.81 -3.47
N THR A 172 -2.74 11.28 -4.71
CA THR A 172 -3.64 10.97 -5.82
C THR A 172 -3.62 9.48 -6.11
N VAL A 173 -2.42 8.94 -6.35
CA VAL A 173 -2.23 7.50 -6.64
C VAL A 173 -2.73 6.63 -5.49
N GLY A 174 -2.46 7.04 -4.25
CA GLY A 174 -2.87 6.31 -3.06
C GLY A 174 -4.39 6.26 -2.89
N SER A 175 -5.07 7.38 -3.17
CA SER A 175 -6.54 7.43 -3.12
C SER A 175 -7.16 6.50 -4.17
N GLU A 176 -6.68 6.53 -5.41
CA GLU A 176 -7.16 5.66 -6.48
C GLU A 176 -6.87 4.17 -6.21
N ALA A 177 -5.65 3.88 -5.75
CA ALA A 177 -5.24 2.53 -5.40
C ALA A 177 -6.07 1.97 -4.24
N TRP A 178 -6.39 2.79 -3.24
CA TRP A 178 -7.28 2.38 -2.16
C TRP A 178 -8.68 2.02 -2.66
N GLN A 179 -9.26 2.83 -3.56
CA GLN A 179 -10.59 2.51 -4.12
C GLN A 179 -10.57 1.17 -4.87
N ARG A 180 -9.51 0.89 -5.63
CA ARG A 180 -9.32 -0.41 -6.30
C ARG A 180 -9.16 -1.56 -5.30
N LEU A 181 -8.32 -1.39 -4.29
CA LEU A 181 -8.12 -2.38 -3.23
C LEU A 181 -9.42 -2.67 -2.47
N ALA A 182 -10.18 -1.63 -2.09
CA ALA A 182 -11.47 -1.79 -1.42
C ALA A 182 -12.52 -2.43 -2.34
N SER A 183 -12.49 -2.16 -3.64
CA SER A 183 -13.32 -2.84 -4.63
C SER A 183 -12.98 -4.33 -4.71
N ASP A 184 -11.70 -4.68 -4.79
CA ASP A 184 -11.22 -6.05 -4.82
C ASP A 184 -11.64 -6.84 -3.56
N ILE A 185 -11.58 -6.24 -2.37
CA ILE A 185 -12.08 -6.87 -1.13
C ILE A 185 -13.58 -7.18 -1.24
N ARG A 186 -14.39 -6.27 -1.78
CA ARG A 186 -15.83 -6.50 -1.96
C ARG A 186 -16.12 -7.59 -3.00
N ARG A 187 -15.34 -7.63 -4.08
CA ARG A 187 -15.42 -8.68 -5.11
C ARG A 187 -15.10 -10.06 -4.52
N ILE A 188 -14.07 -10.16 -3.69
CA ILE A 188 -13.75 -11.38 -2.94
C ILE A 188 -14.94 -11.82 -2.08
N TYR A 189 -15.55 -10.90 -1.33
CA TYR A 189 -16.73 -11.22 -0.50
C TYR A 189 -17.98 -11.60 -1.32
N ALA A 190 -18.10 -11.09 -2.55
CA ALA A 190 -19.10 -11.51 -3.51
C ALA A 190 -18.83 -12.89 -4.14
N GLY A 191 -17.70 -13.54 -3.81
CA GLY A 191 -17.29 -14.83 -4.34
C GLY A 191 -16.53 -14.75 -5.67
N GLU A 192 -16.15 -13.56 -6.12
CA GLU A 192 -15.32 -13.40 -7.31
C GLU A 192 -13.86 -13.77 -7.03
N VAL A 193 -13.19 -14.29 -8.06
CA VAL A 193 -11.75 -14.56 -8.02
C VAL A 193 -10.97 -13.25 -8.23
N VAL A 194 -10.06 -12.95 -7.30
CA VAL A 194 -9.18 -11.80 -7.32
C VAL A 194 -7.73 -12.26 -7.10
N ARG A 195 -6.80 -11.80 -7.92
CA ARG A 195 -5.39 -12.22 -7.86
C ARG A 195 -4.53 -11.47 -6.84
N SER A 196 -5.04 -10.37 -6.30
CA SER A 196 -4.27 -9.54 -5.38
C SER A 196 -4.14 -10.22 -4.00
N GLU A 197 -2.94 -10.69 -3.70
CA GLU A 197 -2.60 -11.26 -2.38
C GLU A 197 -2.91 -10.27 -1.24
N THR A 198 -2.66 -8.98 -1.47
CA THR A 198 -2.96 -7.91 -0.50
C THR A 198 -4.46 -7.78 -0.26
N ALA A 199 -5.28 -7.85 -1.31
CA ALA A 199 -6.74 -7.78 -1.17
C ALA A 199 -7.28 -9.01 -0.43
N ILE A 200 -6.80 -10.21 -0.79
CA ILE A 200 -7.13 -11.47 -0.09
C ILE A 200 -6.74 -11.39 1.39
N THR A 201 -5.53 -10.92 1.68
CA THR A 201 -5.03 -10.75 3.03
C THR A 201 -5.94 -9.85 3.85
N LEU A 202 -6.32 -8.69 3.32
CA LEU A 202 -7.23 -7.77 3.99
C LEU A 202 -8.65 -8.33 4.13
N ALA A 203 -9.13 -9.09 3.15
CA ALA A 203 -10.42 -9.78 3.21
C ALA A 203 -10.46 -10.83 4.34
N VAL A 204 -9.32 -11.35 4.80
CA VAL A 204 -9.25 -12.21 5.99
C VAL A 204 -9.06 -11.37 7.26
N ILE A 205 -8.18 -10.37 7.24
CA ILE A 205 -7.85 -9.57 8.42
C ILE A 205 -9.05 -8.77 8.93
N LEU A 206 -9.86 -8.18 8.05
CA LEU A 206 -11.01 -7.36 8.46
C LEU A 206 -12.00 -8.13 9.36
N PRO A 207 -12.55 -9.28 8.96
CA PRO A 207 -13.44 -10.07 9.82
C PRO A 207 -12.74 -10.66 11.04
N THR A 208 -11.44 -10.94 10.94
CA THR A 208 -10.64 -11.40 12.09
C THR A 208 -10.55 -10.32 13.16
N VAL A 209 -10.17 -9.10 12.78
CA VAL A 209 -10.07 -7.99 13.72
C VAL A 209 -11.45 -7.67 14.29
N ALA A 210 -12.50 -7.68 13.45
CA ALA A 210 -13.86 -7.44 13.90
C ALA A 210 -14.35 -8.47 14.92
N SER A 211 -13.98 -9.76 14.80
CA SER A 211 -14.39 -10.78 15.77
C SER A 211 -13.63 -10.72 17.10
N LEU A 212 -12.45 -10.10 17.11
CA LEU A 212 -11.64 -9.90 18.32
C LEU A 212 -11.92 -8.58 19.04
N LEU A 213 -12.53 -7.61 18.34
CA LEU A 213 -12.92 -6.33 18.94
C LEU A 213 -14.23 -6.44 19.74
N PRO A 214 -14.36 -5.71 20.86
CA PRO A 214 -15.65 -5.51 21.49
C PRO A 214 -16.65 -4.85 20.52
N LYS A 215 -17.89 -5.32 20.47
CA LYS A 215 -18.93 -4.80 19.56
C LYS A 215 -19.23 -3.30 19.74
N SER A 216 -18.95 -2.75 20.92
CA SER A 216 -19.12 -1.33 21.23
C SER A 216 -18.00 -0.45 20.67
N THR A 217 -16.87 -1.04 20.28
CA THR A 217 -15.69 -0.38 19.73
C THR A 217 -15.86 -0.13 18.23
N CYS A 218 -15.20 0.89 17.67
CA CYS A 218 -15.24 1.19 16.23
C CYS A 218 -16.66 1.48 15.68
N ARG A 219 -17.50 2.21 16.43
CA ARG A 219 -18.82 2.66 15.93
C ARG A 219 -18.73 3.68 14.80
N THR A 220 -17.67 4.47 14.80
CA THR A 220 -17.36 5.44 13.75
C THR A 220 -15.91 5.26 13.29
N PRO A 221 -15.61 5.56 12.01
CA PRO A 221 -14.23 5.53 11.53
C PRO A 221 -13.35 6.60 12.18
N GLY A 222 -12.06 6.31 12.34
CA GLY A 222 -11.06 7.30 12.76
C GLY A 222 -10.10 6.78 13.84
N GLN A 223 -9.43 7.73 14.53
CA GLN A 223 -8.30 7.44 15.42
C GLN A 223 -8.64 6.46 16.55
N HIS A 224 -9.79 6.62 17.20
CA HIS A 224 -10.18 5.70 18.27
C HIS A 224 -10.35 4.26 17.77
N CYS A 225 -10.90 4.09 16.57
CA CYS A 225 -11.01 2.76 15.96
C CYS A 225 -9.62 2.20 15.60
N GLN A 226 -8.77 3.03 14.98
CA GLN A 226 -7.38 2.71 14.64
C GLN A 226 -6.58 2.21 15.85
N GLU A 227 -6.67 2.89 16.99
CA GLU A 227 -5.97 2.52 18.22
C GLU A 227 -6.38 1.12 18.71
N ASN A 228 -7.68 0.82 18.72
CA ASN A 228 -8.21 -0.48 19.13
C ASN A 228 -7.85 -1.60 18.14
N VAL A 229 -7.93 -1.33 16.83
CA VAL A 229 -7.41 -2.25 15.81
C VAL A 229 -5.93 -2.55 16.08
N SER A 230 -5.13 -1.53 16.40
CA SER A 230 -3.71 -1.71 16.70
C SER A 230 -3.44 -2.56 17.95
N LEU A 231 -4.35 -2.61 18.91
CA LEU A 231 -4.22 -3.48 20.09
C LEU A 231 -4.45 -4.94 19.70
N VAL A 232 -5.47 -5.21 18.88
CA VAL A 232 -5.75 -6.56 18.36
C VAL A 232 -4.58 -7.06 17.51
N LEU A 233 -4.03 -6.22 16.63
CA LEU A 233 -2.92 -6.61 15.76
C LEU A 233 -1.60 -6.91 16.52
N ARG A 234 -1.45 -6.46 17.78
CA ARG A 234 -0.30 -6.77 18.65
C ARG A 234 -0.38 -8.16 19.29
N ASP A 235 -1.58 -8.67 19.48
CA ASP A 235 -1.80 -9.97 20.11
C ASP A 235 -1.68 -11.07 19.04
N HIS A 236 -0.43 -11.35 18.63
CA HIS A 236 -0.14 -12.19 17.47
C HIS A 236 -0.72 -13.60 17.61
N GLU A 237 -0.60 -14.24 18.76
CA GLU A 237 -1.11 -15.59 18.97
C GLU A 237 -2.63 -15.67 18.81
N ARG A 238 -3.34 -14.73 19.46
CA ARG A 238 -4.80 -14.66 19.38
C ARG A 238 -5.26 -14.31 17.97
N LEU A 239 -4.57 -13.39 17.31
CA LEU A 239 -4.82 -12.97 15.95
C LEU A 239 -4.70 -14.17 14.99
N LEU A 240 -3.58 -14.89 15.01
CA LEU A 240 -3.35 -16.04 14.13
C LEU A 240 -4.37 -17.15 14.33
N THR A 241 -4.72 -17.45 15.58
CA THR A 241 -5.75 -18.45 15.92
C THR A 241 -7.11 -18.06 15.31
N GLU A 242 -7.48 -16.77 15.42
CA GLU A 242 -8.75 -16.30 14.87
C GLU A 242 -8.72 -16.22 13.35
N MET A 243 -7.59 -15.86 12.75
CA MET A 243 -7.44 -15.82 11.28
C MET A 243 -7.66 -17.19 10.66
N GLN A 244 -7.16 -18.27 11.29
CA GLN A 244 -7.44 -19.64 10.84
C GLN A 244 -8.94 -19.95 10.85
N ARG A 245 -9.64 -19.61 11.94
CA ARG A 245 -11.09 -19.81 12.05
C ARG A 245 -11.86 -19.01 11.00
N VAL A 246 -11.48 -17.75 10.80
CA VAL A 246 -12.09 -16.85 9.81
C VAL A 246 -11.85 -17.36 8.39
N ALA A 247 -10.64 -17.78 8.05
CA ALA A 247 -10.31 -18.29 6.72
C ALA A 247 -11.13 -19.55 6.37
N ILE A 248 -11.29 -20.47 7.31
CA ILE A 248 -12.15 -21.66 7.13
C ILE A 248 -13.60 -21.25 6.87
N ARG A 249 -14.12 -20.29 7.66
CA ARG A 249 -15.48 -19.77 7.50
C ARG A 249 -15.69 -19.11 6.13
N LEU A 250 -14.76 -18.27 5.67
CA LEU A 250 -14.83 -17.62 4.35
C LEU A 250 -14.76 -18.64 3.21
N LYS A 251 -13.91 -19.68 3.30
CA LYS A 251 -13.91 -20.77 2.31
C LYS A 251 -15.24 -21.52 2.30
N GLY A 252 -15.84 -21.73 3.48
CA GLY A 252 -17.18 -22.32 3.62
C GLY A 252 -18.28 -21.50 2.94
N THR A 253 -18.07 -20.20 2.67
CA THR A 253 -18.98 -19.35 1.90
C THR A 253 -18.67 -19.32 0.38
N GLY A 254 -17.75 -20.18 -0.10
CA GLY A 254 -17.37 -20.23 -1.51
C GLY A 254 -16.33 -19.20 -1.94
N ILE A 255 -15.70 -18.47 -1.00
CA ILE A 255 -14.67 -17.47 -1.31
C ILE A 255 -13.36 -18.17 -1.66
N SER A 256 -12.79 -17.84 -2.82
CA SER A 256 -11.40 -18.20 -3.14
C SER A 256 -10.44 -17.28 -2.40
N LEU A 257 -9.58 -17.87 -1.59
CA LEU A 257 -8.52 -17.15 -0.89
C LEU A 257 -7.15 -17.35 -1.53
N LYS A 258 -7.05 -18.00 -2.70
CA LYS A 258 -5.78 -18.18 -3.40
C LYS A 258 -5.60 -17.10 -4.47
N PRO A 259 -4.41 -16.50 -4.59
CA PRO A 259 -4.06 -15.76 -5.79
C PRO A 259 -3.82 -16.77 -6.91
N ASP A 260 -4.75 -16.86 -7.86
CA ASP A 260 -4.64 -17.75 -9.04
C ASP A 260 -3.63 -17.22 -10.09
#